data_AF-A0A2H0WVD9-F1
#
_entry.id   AF-A0A2H0WVD9-F1
#
_cell.length_a   1.000
_cell.length_b   1.000
_cell.length_c   1.000
_cell.angle_alpha   90.00
_cell.angle_beta   90.00
_cell.angle_gamma   90.00
#
_symmetry.space_group_name_H-M   'P 1'
#
loop_
_entity.id
_entity.type
_entity.pdbx_description
1 polymer ?
#
loop_
_entity_poly.entity_id
_entity_poly.type
_entity_poly.pdbx_seq_one_letter_code
_entity_poly.pdbx_strand_id
1 'polypeptide(L)'
;MTLKRFRIIQLFVVIVLAGSVGWATVRQIYFVPIMATALAVILLFYLRSMVKEVIADERDHEIGGKAARLAITMFCWIVIIVMFAFLAFRGYGPYFETIAVALGYAVCLLMVLYTVFFRYYNQVAFLEKKFVYILVGALLILFLIIAGLRLLSGEDSWLCQNGQWIKHGSPSAPMPSAECQK
;
A
#
# COMPACT_ATOMS: atom_id res chain seq x y z
N MET A 1 -16.71 -23.06 4.53
CA MET A 1 -15.46 -23.32 5.26
C MET A 1 -15.67 -23.02 6.75
N THR A 2 -15.06 -23.78 7.67
CA THR A 2 -15.09 -23.46 9.12
C THR A 2 -14.15 -22.30 9.43
N LEU A 3 -14.44 -21.51 10.47
CA LEU A 3 -13.67 -20.31 10.81
C LEU A 3 -12.21 -20.65 11.17
N LYS A 4 -11.99 -21.79 11.83
CA LYS A 4 -10.64 -22.30 12.13
C LYS A 4 -9.82 -22.56 10.86
N ARG A 5 -10.42 -23.19 9.84
CA ARG A 5 -9.75 -23.45 8.55
C ARG A 5 -9.46 -22.14 7.82
N PHE A 6 -10.40 -21.19 7.85
CA PHE A 6 -10.19 -19.87 7.25
C PHE A 6 -9.02 -19.13 7.91
N ARG A 7 -8.92 -19.12 9.25
CA ARG A 7 -7.79 -18.49 9.96
C ARG A 7 -6.44 -19.12 9.62
N ILE A 8 -6.37 -20.44 9.48
CA ILE A 8 -5.14 -21.14 9.08
C ILE A 8 -4.74 -20.74 7.65
N ILE A 9 -5.69 -20.74 6.71
CA ILE A 9 -5.41 -20.33 5.32
C ILE A 9 -5.02 -18.85 5.26
N GLN A 10 -5.70 -17.98 6.02
CA GLN A 10 -5.37 -16.57 6.12
C GLN A 10 -3.93 -16.37 6.61
N LEU A 11 -3.52 -17.08 7.66
CA LEU A 11 -2.15 -17.03 8.16
C LEU A 11 -1.14 -17.48 7.10
N PHE A 12 -1.44 -18.57 6.39
CA PHE A 12 -0.58 -19.08 5.32
C PHE A 12 -0.42 -18.06 4.19
N VAL A 13 -1.52 -17.43 3.74
CA VAL A 13 -1.50 -16.39 2.70
C VAL A 13 -0.64 -15.20 3.14
N VAL A 14 -0.73 -14.77 4.40
CA VAL A 14 0.09 -13.66 4.93
C VAL A 14 1.57 -14.02 4.96
N ILE A 15 1.93 -15.26 5.35
CA ILE A 15 3.32 -15.72 5.36
C ILE A 15 3.89 -15.74 3.95
N VAL A 16 3.16 -16.30 2.98
CA VAL A 16 3.57 -16.33 1.57
C VAL A 16 3.72 -14.91 1.01
N LEU A 17 2.77 -14.01 1.33
CA LEU A 17 2.83 -12.62 0.92
C LEU A 17 4.09 -11.94 1.45
N ALA A 18 4.37 -12.05 2.75
CA ALA A 18 5.55 -11.46 3.37
C ALA A 18 6.86 -11.98 2.74
N GLY A 19 6.95 -13.29 2.49
CA GLY A 19 8.09 -13.89 1.79
C GLY A 19 8.26 -13.37 0.36
N SER A 20 7.16 -13.25 -0.39
CA SER A 20 7.18 -12.75 -1.77
C SER A 20 7.62 -11.28 -1.85
N VAL A 21 7.14 -10.44 -0.92
CA VAL A 21 7.49 -9.02 -0.85
C VAL A 21 8.96 -8.85 -0.48
N GLY A 22 9.44 -9.60 0.53
CA GLY A 22 10.84 -9.56 0.94
C GLY A 22 11.78 -9.96 -0.20
N TRP A 23 11.50 -11.09 -0.87
CA TRP A 23 12.27 -11.55 -2.01
C TRP A 23 12.28 -10.54 -3.18
N ALA A 24 11.13 -9.96 -3.50
CA ALA A 24 11.01 -9.00 -4.59
C ALA A 24 11.75 -7.69 -4.31
N THR A 25 11.76 -7.23 -3.06
CA THR A 25 12.47 -6.02 -2.65
C THR A 25 13.98 -6.19 -2.81
N VAL A 26 14.53 -7.35 -2.46
CA VAL A 26 15.97 -7.65 -2.65
C VAL A 26 16.36 -7.65 -4.13
N ARG A 27 15.45 -8.08 -5.03
CA ARG A 27 15.69 -8.10 -6.48
C ARG A 27 15.32 -6.79 -7.20
N GLN A 28 14.89 -5.76 -6.47
CA GLN A 28 14.44 -4.47 -7.02
C GLN A 28 13.27 -4.59 -8.01
N ILE A 29 12.45 -5.64 -7.89
CA ILE A 29 11.26 -5.84 -8.74
C ILE A 29 10.03 -5.34 -7.99
N TYR A 30 9.84 -4.02 -7.96
CA TYR A 30 8.81 -3.37 -7.13
C TYR A 30 7.36 -3.61 -7.59
N PHE A 31 7.15 -4.13 -8.81
CA PHE A 31 5.82 -4.46 -9.30
C PHE A 31 5.23 -5.70 -8.60
N VAL A 32 6.09 -6.65 -8.22
CA VAL A 32 5.67 -7.92 -7.61
C VAL A 32 4.97 -7.73 -6.25
N PRO A 33 5.48 -6.90 -5.30
CA PRO A 33 4.79 -6.62 -4.04
C PRO A 33 3.37 -6.07 -4.23
N ILE A 34 3.18 -5.16 -5.19
CA ILE A 34 1.90 -4.52 -5.47
C ILE A 34 0.89 -5.56 -5.95
N MET A 35 1.27 -6.36 -6.96
CA MET A 35 0.42 -7.41 -7.51
C MET A 35 0.13 -8.51 -6.49
N ALA A 36 1.14 -8.97 -5.75
CA ALA A 36 0.98 -9.99 -4.73
C ALA A 36 0.01 -9.54 -3.63
N THR A 37 0.08 -8.27 -3.21
CA THR A 37 -0.82 -7.71 -2.20
C THR A 37 -2.25 -7.64 -2.73
N ALA A 38 -2.45 -7.16 -3.96
CA ALA A 38 -3.78 -7.11 -4.59
C ALA A 38 -4.41 -8.51 -4.71
N LEU A 39 -3.65 -9.49 -5.21
CA LEU A 39 -4.10 -10.88 -5.33
C LEU A 39 -4.43 -11.50 -3.97
N ALA A 40 -3.59 -11.27 -2.95
CA ALA A 40 -3.85 -11.75 -1.60
C ALA A 40 -5.15 -11.17 -1.02
N VAL A 41 -5.40 -9.87 -1.22
CA VAL A 41 -6.65 -9.23 -0.79
C VAL A 41 -7.86 -9.84 -1.50
N ILE A 42 -7.81 -9.98 -2.82
CA ILE A 42 -8.90 -10.58 -3.61
C ILE A 42 -9.17 -12.02 -3.15
N LEU A 43 -8.11 -12.81 -3.00
CA LEU A 43 -8.19 -14.20 -2.54
C LEU A 43 -8.84 -14.28 -1.14
N LEU A 44 -8.37 -13.48 -0.18
CA LEU A 44 -8.91 -13.49 1.18
C LEU A 44 -10.36 -13.00 1.21
N PHE A 45 -10.72 -12.01 0.40
CA PHE A 45 -12.09 -11.53 0.28
C PHE A 45 -13.02 -12.62 -0.25
N TYR A 46 -12.59 -13.33 -1.31
CA TYR A 46 -13.31 -14.47 -1.86
C TYR A 46 -13.45 -15.61 -0.85
N LEU A 47 -12.35 -16.00 -0.19
CA LEU A 47 -12.36 -17.06 0.83
C LEU A 47 -13.25 -16.71 2.03
N ARG A 48 -13.28 -15.43 2.44
CA ARG A 48 -14.14 -14.95 3.52
C ARG A 48 -15.62 -15.13 3.19
N SER A 49 -16.01 -14.92 1.92
CA SER A 49 -17.40 -15.09 1.47
C SER A 49 -17.88 -16.55 1.56
N MET A 50 -16.96 -17.51 1.61
CA MET A 50 -17.25 -18.94 1.73
C MET A 50 -17.32 -19.45 3.18
N VAL A 51 -17.12 -18.60 4.18
CA VAL A 51 -17.22 -18.96 5.60
C VAL A 51 -18.69 -18.95 6.01
N LYS A 52 -19.19 -20.10 6.50
CA LYS A 52 -20.62 -20.27 6.87
C LYS A 52 -20.89 -19.99 8.36
N GLU A 53 -19.84 -19.94 9.18
CA GLU A 53 -19.94 -19.66 10.62
C GLU A 53 -20.05 -18.14 10.87
N VAL A 54 -20.63 -17.76 12.00
CA VAL A 54 -20.70 -16.35 12.44
C VAL A 54 -19.28 -15.82 12.61
N ILE A 55 -18.92 -14.81 11.79
CA ILE A 55 -17.55 -14.27 11.73
C ILE A 55 -17.28 -13.24 12.83
N ALA A 56 -18.30 -12.47 13.21
CA ALA A 56 -18.22 -11.43 14.24
C ALA A 56 -19.55 -11.35 14.99
N ASP A 57 -19.48 -11.27 16.32
CA ASP A 57 -20.63 -11.01 17.18
C ASP A 57 -20.85 -9.49 17.34
N GLU A 58 -22.04 -9.06 17.77
CA GLU A 58 -22.36 -7.63 17.96
C GLU A 58 -21.37 -6.94 18.91
N ARG A 59 -20.95 -7.67 19.94
CA ARG A 59 -19.94 -7.22 20.89
C ARG A 59 -18.58 -6.94 20.24
N ASP A 60 -18.18 -7.70 19.22
CA ASP A 60 -16.90 -7.49 18.53
C ASP A 60 -16.91 -6.17 17.76
N HIS A 61 -18.07 -5.78 17.21
CA HIS A 61 -18.24 -4.50 16.53
C HIS A 61 -18.14 -3.31 17.50
N GLU A 62 -18.73 -3.43 18.69
CA GLU A 62 -18.65 -2.38 19.72
C GLU A 62 -17.24 -2.23 20.31
N ILE A 63 -16.57 -3.36 20.60
CA ILE A 63 -15.20 -3.36 21.14
C ILE A 63 -14.19 -2.88 20.08
N GLY A 64 -14.45 -3.18 18.80
CA GLY A 64 -13.56 -2.85 17.68
C GLY A 64 -13.19 -1.36 17.62
N GLY A 65 -14.13 -0.45 17.91
CA GLY A 65 -13.85 0.99 17.93
C GLY A 65 -12.87 1.42 19.04
N LYS A 66 -13.03 0.86 20.24
CA LYS A 66 -12.12 1.13 21.39
C LYS A 66 -10.74 0.53 21.13
N ALA A 67 -10.69 -0.70 20.64
CA ALA A 67 -9.45 -1.39 20.30
C ALA A 67 -8.67 -0.64 19.19
N ALA A 68 -9.36 -0.19 18.14
CA ALA A 68 -8.74 0.58 17.06
C ALA A 68 -8.14 1.91 17.54
N ARG A 69 -8.86 2.63 18.42
CA ARG A 69 -8.35 3.87 19.02
C ARG A 69 -7.08 3.62 19.83
N LEU A 70 -7.09 2.59 20.68
CA LEU A 70 -5.92 2.24 21.49
C LEU A 70 -4.73 1.86 20.59
N ALA A 71 -4.96 1.04 19.55
CA ALA A 71 -3.92 0.62 18.62
C ALA A 71 -3.29 1.81 17.89
N ILE A 72 -4.09 2.74 17.37
CA ILE A 72 -3.58 3.93 16.68
C ILE A 72 -2.81 4.82 17.66
N THR A 73 -3.31 5.04 18.87
CA THR A 73 -2.59 5.83 19.89
C THR A 73 -1.23 5.21 20.20
N MET A 74 -1.16 3.91 20.48
CA MET A 74 0.12 3.24 20.74
C MET A 74 1.07 3.32 19.55
N PHE A 75 0.56 3.11 18.33
CA PHE A 75 1.36 3.20 17.11
C PHE A 75 1.95 4.60 16.91
N CYS A 76 1.13 5.65 17.07
CA CYS A 76 1.60 7.03 16.94
C CYS A 76 2.72 7.33 17.95
N TRP A 77 2.58 6.91 19.21
CA TRP A 77 3.63 7.09 20.21
C TRP A 77 4.93 6.41 19.82
N ILE A 78 4.88 5.15 19.37
CA ILE A 78 6.07 4.41 18.93
C ILE A 78 6.74 5.13 17.75
N VAL A 79 5.97 5.53 16.74
CA VAL A 79 6.52 6.21 15.56
C VAL A 79 7.10 7.57 15.90
N ILE A 80 6.49 8.34 16.81
CA ILE A 80 7.02 9.62 17.29
C ILE A 80 8.38 9.42 17.98
N ILE A 81 8.50 8.42 18.84
CA ILE A 81 9.78 8.08 19.52
C ILE A 81 10.84 7.73 18.47
N VAL A 82 10.50 6.87 17.51
CA VAL A 82 11.41 6.47 16.42
C VAL A 82 11.81 7.67 15.57
N MET A 83 10.87 8.54 15.20
CA MET A 83 11.13 9.78 14.45
C MET A 83 12.15 10.67 15.18
N PHE A 84 11.97 10.90 16.48
CA PHE A 84 12.92 11.69 17.26
C PHE A 84 14.28 11.02 17.38
N ALA A 85 14.33 9.69 17.48
CA ALA A 85 15.59 8.96 17.44
C ALA A 85 16.33 9.18 16.10
N PHE A 86 15.64 9.08 14.96
CA PHE A 86 16.22 9.38 13.64
C PHE A 86 16.73 10.83 13.55
N LEU A 87 15.98 11.80 14.10
CA LEU A 87 16.43 13.21 14.15
C LEU A 87 17.67 13.40 15.04
N ALA A 88 17.76 12.71 16.16
CA ALA A 88 18.93 12.76 17.03
C ALA A 88 20.20 12.26 16.31
N PHE A 89 20.04 11.25 15.44
CA PHE A 89 21.13 10.69 14.62
C PHE A 89 21.33 11.40 13.27
N ARG A 90 20.74 12.58 13.04
CA ARG A 90 20.85 13.31 11.76
C ARG A 90 22.28 13.53 11.26
N GLY A 91 23.26 13.63 12.16
CA GLY A 91 24.67 13.85 11.82
C GLY A 91 25.41 12.63 11.27
N TYR A 92 24.85 11.42 11.39
CA TYR A 92 25.51 10.18 10.97
C TYR A 92 25.28 9.83 9.50
N GLY A 93 24.30 10.44 8.83
CA GLY A 93 24.08 10.22 7.41
C GLY A 93 22.97 11.09 6.83
N PRO A 94 22.98 11.33 5.50
CA PRO A 94 22.05 12.26 4.85
C PRO A 94 20.59 11.76 4.85
N TYR A 95 20.36 10.47 5.05
CA TYR A 95 19.03 9.86 4.94
C TYR A 95 18.20 9.93 6.23
N PHE A 96 18.83 10.11 7.40
CA PHE A 96 18.15 10.06 8.70
C PHE A 96 17.07 11.15 8.84
N GLU A 97 17.37 12.36 8.38
CA GLU A 97 16.42 13.47 8.40
C GLU A 97 15.22 13.21 7.48
N THR A 98 15.47 12.70 6.27
CA THR A 98 14.40 12.39 5.31
C THR A 98 13.47 11.31 5.85
N ILE A 99 14.01 10.26 6.47
CA ILE A 99 13.23 9.17 7.08
C ILE A 99 12.38 9.71 8.23
N ALA A 100 12.96 10.53 9.11
CA ALA A 100 12.21 11.10 10.24
C ALA A 100 11.03 11.96 9.76
N VAL A 101 11.26 12.86 8.81
CA VAL A 101 10.20 13.72 8.26
C VAL A 101 9.11 12.89 7.58
N ALA A 102 9.47 11.84 6.82
CA ALA A 102 8.51 10.93 6.21
C ALA A 102 7.63 10.21 7.25
N LEU A 103 8.21 9.73 8.36
CA LEU A 103 7.47 9.14 9.46
C LEU A 103 6.50 10.15 10.11
N GLY A 104 6.94 11.40 10.30
CA GLY A 104 6.09 12.47 10.82
C GLY A 104 4.86 12.74 9.94
N TYR A 105 5.05 12.86 8.62
CA TYR A 105 3.94 13.02 7.68
C TYR A 105 3.01 11.80 7.66
N ALA A 106 3.54 10.58 7.75
CA ALA A 106 2.73 9.37 7.80
C ALA A 106 1.82 9.33 9.05
N VAL A 107 2.33 9.73 10.22
CA VAL A 107 1.52 9.84 11.46
C VAL A 107 0.42 10.88 11.30
N CYS A 108 0.75 12.06 10.77
CA CYS A 108 -0.25 13.12 10.54
C CYS A 108 -1.36 12.64 9.60
N LEU A 109 -0.99 12.01 8.48
CA LEU A 109 -1.95 11.44 7.54
C LEU A 109 -2.82 10.37 8.21
N LEU A 110 -2.24 9.48 9.01
CA LEU A 110 -2.98 8.44 9.72
C LEU A 110 -4.03 9.03 10.69
N MET A 111 -3.67 10.10 11.42
CA MET A 111 -4.62 10.79 12.32
C MET A 111 -5.77 11.45 11.55
N VAL A 112 -5.47 12.09 10.41
CA VAL A 112 -6.49 12.67 9.53
C VAL A 112 -7.41 11.57 9.00
N LEU A 113 -6.86 10.48 8.48
CA LEU A 113 -7.64 9.34 7.98
C LEU A 113 -8.52 8.74 9.07
N TYR A 114 -7.96 8.49 10.26
CA TYR A 114 -8.74 7.96 11.38
C TYR A 114 -9.91 8.89 11.72
N THR A 115 -9.69 10.20 11.76
CA THR A 115 -10.73 11.19 12.05
C THR A 115 -11.81 11.22 10.96
N VAL A 116 -11.42 11.18 9.69
CA VAL A 116 -12.34 11.14 8.54
C VAL A 116 -13.17 9.86 8.58
N PHE A 117 -12.55 8.70 8.77
CA PHE A 117 -13.28 7.42 8.86
C PHE A 117 -14.19 7.38 10.08
N PHE A 118 -13.72 7.82 11.25
CA PHE A 118 -14.55 7.86 12.46
C PHE A 118 -15.76 8.77 12.25
N ARG A 119 -15.56 9.95 11.64
CA ARG A 119 -16.64 10.86 11.29
C ARG A 119 -17.60 10.26 10.26
N TYR A 120 -17.08 9.57 9.25
CA TYR A 120 -17.90 8.87 8.26
C TYR A 120 -18.80 7.81 8.90
N TYR A 121 -18.25 6.91 9.72
CA TYR A 121 -19.05 5.87 10.38
C TYR A 121 -20.01 6.44 11.43
N ASN A 122 -19.69 7.58 12.04
CA ASN A 122 -20.54 8.22 13.05
C ASN A 122 -21.67 9.07 12.45
N GLN A 123 -21.42 9.80 11.35
CA GLN A 123 -22.39 10.74 10.76
C GLN A 123 -23.14 10.17 9.54
N VAL A 124 -22.57 9.21 8.83
CA VAL A 124 -23.08 8.76 7.52
C VAL A 124 -23.68 7.37 7.65
N ALA A 125 -24.78 7.28 8.41
CA ALA A 125 -25.57 6.06 8.52
C ALA A 125 -26.36 5.72 7.23
N PHE A 126 -26.35 6.59 6.21
CA PHE A 126 -27.30 6.58 5.10
C PHE A 126 -26.74 6.17 3.72
N LEU A 127 -25.42 6.05 3.54
CA LEU A 127 -24.84 5.49 2.32
C LEU A 127 -24.72 3.97 2.45
N GLU A 128 -25.39 3.22 1.56
CA GLU A 128 -25.28 1.76 1.44
C GLU A 128 -23.80 1.34 1.49
N LYS A 129 -23.38 0.76 2.62
CA LYS A 129 -21.96 0.49 2.97
C LYS A 129 -21.22 -0.29 1.89
N LYS A 130 -21.93 -1.09 1.08
CA LYS A 130 -21.39 -1.85 -0.04
C LYS A 130 -20.88 -0.95 -1.18
N PHE A 131 -21.57 0.15 -1.49
CA PHE A 131 -21.24 1.01 -2.63
C PHE A 131 -19.93 1.76 -2.41
N VAL A 132 -19.64 2.18 -1.18
CA VAL A 132 -18.42 2.91 -0.84
C VAL A 132 -17.18 2.02 -0.93
N TYR A 133 -17.24 0.76 -0.45
CA TYR A 133 -16.10 -0.17 -0.61
C TYR A 133 -15.85 -0.51 -2.08
N ILE A 134 -16.91 -0.68 -2.87
CA ILE A 134 -16.80 -0.93 -4.31
C ILE A 134 -16.18 0.27 -5.01
N LEU A 135 -16.62 1.49 -4.69
CA LEU A 135 -16.10 2.73 -5.28
C LEU A 135 -14.62 2.96 -4.94
N VAL A 136 -14.24 2.80 -3.66
CA VAL A 136 -12.84 2.95 -3.22
C VAL A 136 -11.96 1.86 -3.83
N GLY A 137 -12.43 0.60 -3.85
CA GLY A 137 -11.71 -0.50 -4.49
C GLY A 137 -11.51 -0.27 -5.99
N ALA A 138 -12.56 0.19 -6.69
CA ALA A 138 -12.51 0.51 -8.11
C ALA A 138 -11.56 1.67 -8.41
N LEU A 139 -11.56 2.74 -7.61
CA LEU A 139 -10.63 3.85 -7.75
C LEU A 139 -9.18 3.44 -7.52
N LEU A 140 -8.93 2.56 -6.54
CA LEU A 140 -7.58 2.07 -6.24
C LEU A 140 -7.07 1.15 -7.35
N ILE A 141 -7.92 0.27 -7.89
CA ILE A 141 -7.59 -0.56 -9.06
C ILE A 141 -7.34 0.31 -10.29
N LEU A 142 -8.20 1.31 -10.56
CA LEU A 142 -8.03 2.24 -11.65
C LEU A 142 -6.71 3.01 -11.54
N PHE A 143 -6.37 3.49 -10.34
CA PHE A 143 -5.09 4.15 -10.08
C PHE A 143 -3.90 3.21 -10.33
N LEU A 144 -3.97 1.96 -9.88
CA LEU A 144 -2.92 0.97 -10.13
C LEU A 144 -2.78 0.63 -11.62
N ILE A 145 -3.89 0.56 -12.37
CA ILE A 145 -3.87 0.36 -13.82
C ILE A 145 -3.22 1.56 -14.51
N ILE A 146 -3.61 2.78 -14.17
CA ILE A 146 -3.02 4.01 -14.75
C ILE A 146 -1.54 4.10 -14.41
N ALA A 147 -1.15 3.84 -13.17
CA ALA A 147 0.25 3.83 -12.74
C ALA A 147 1.06 2.74 -13.44
N GLY A 148 0.50 1.53 -13.57
CA GLY A 148 1.13 0.42 -14.28
C GLY A 148 1.28 0.68 -15.78
N LEU A 149 0.25 1.23 -16.43
CA LEU A 149 0.31 1.65 -17.83
C LEU A 149 1.36 2.74 -18.02
N ARG A 150 1.41 3.74 -17.14
CA ARG A 150 2.44 4.78 -17.21
C ARG A 150 3.86 4.23 -17.04
N LEU A 151 4.06 3.30 -16.12
CA LEU A 151 5.35 2.64 -15.89
C LEU A 151 5.80 1.75 -17.07
N LEU A 152 4.86 1.17 -17.82
CA LEU A 152 5.14 0.27 -18.94
C LEU A 152 5.09 0.94 -20.32
N SER A 153 4.49 2.13 -20.43
CA SER A 153 4.27 2.82 -21.71
C SER A 153 5.55 3.38 -22.34
N GLY A 154 6.67 3.46 -21.60
CA GLY A 154 7.95 3.92 -22.16
C GLY A 154 7.92 5.36 -22.67
N GLU A 155 6.98 6.19 -22.21
CA GLU A 155 6.82 7.60 -22.64
C GLU A 155 8.11 8.41 -22.39
N ASP A 156 8.79 8.15 -21.27
CA ASP A 156 10.04 8.79 -20.89
C ASP A 156 11.25 7.94 -21.31
N SER A 157 11.42 7.70 -22.61
CA SER A 157 12.52 6.87 -23.16
C SER A 157 13.24 7.53 -24.35
N TRP A 158 14.44 7.04 -24.65
CA TRP A 158 15.19 7.44 -25.85
C TRP A 158 14.71 6.60 -27.03
N LEU A 159 14.23 7.26 -28.09
CA LEU A 159 13.82 6.59 -29.32
C LEU A 159 14.91 6.72 -30.37
N CYS A 160 15.28 5.61 -30.99
CA CYS A 160 16.18 5.60 -32.14
C CYS A 160 15.36 5.87 -33.40
N GLN A 161 15.50 7.06 -34.00
CA GLN A 161 14.86 7.41 -35.27
C GLN A 161 15.91 7.93 -36.25
N ASN A 162 15.95 7.36 -37.46
CA ASN A 162 16.87 7.74 -38.52
C ASN A 162 18.37 7.68 -38.13
N GLY A 163 18.75 6.78 -37.23
CA GLY A 163 20.14 6.66 -36.75
C GLY A 163 20.53 7.68 -35.68
N GLN A 164 19.57 8.43 -35.13
CA GLN A 164 19.80 9.35 -34.01
C GLN A 164 18.88 9.04 -32.83
N TRP A 165 19.42 9.15 -31.61
CA TRP A 165 18.63 9.06 -30.40
C TRP A 165 17.88 10.38 -30.20
N ILE A 166 16.55 10.32 -30.38
CA ILE A 166 15.64 11.43 -30.13
C ILE A 166 15.06 11.27 -28.74
N LYS A 167 15.10 12.33 -27.95
CA LYS A 167 14.51 12.38 -26.62
C LYS A 167 12.98 12.35 -26.74
N HIS A 168 12.32 11.32 -26.20
CA HIS A 168 10.87 11.28 -26.03
C HIS A 168 10.53 11.49 -24.55
N GLY A 169 9.71 12.50 -24.24
CA GLY A 169 9.34 12.82 -22.86
C GLY A 169 10.51 13.38 -22.04
N SER A 170 10.62 12.94 -20.79
CA SER A 170 11.67 13.31 -19.85
C SER A 170 12.41 12.08 -19.28
N PRO A 171 13.19 11.36 -20.12
CA PRO A 171 13.94 10.18 -19.69
C PRO A 171 14.89 10.53 -18.55
N SER A 172 14.80 9.77 -17.46
CA SER A 172 15.68 9.88 -16.30
C SER A 172 17.04 9.20 -16.54
N ALA A 173 17.12 8.28 -17.51
CA ALA A 173 18.35 7.62 -17.91
C ALA A 173 19.18 8.49 -18.89
N PRO A 174 20.52 8.51 -18.76
CA PRO A 174 21.38 9.22 -19.70
C PRO A 174 21.24 8.65 -21.11
N MET A 175 21.53 9.47 -22.12
CA MET A 175 21.49 9.06 -23.52
C MET A 175 22.34 7.80 -23.73
N PRO A 176 21.82 6.76 -24.43
CA PRO A 176 22.59 5.56 -24.70
C PRO A 176 23.87 5.88 -25.47
N SER A 177 25.00 5.29 -25.05
CA SER A 177 26.28 5.42 -25.75
C SER A 177 26.43 4.46 -26.93
N ALA A 178 25.49 3.53 -27.11
CA ALA A 178 25.47 2.62 -28.24
C ALA A 178 25.01 3.34 -29.52
N GLU A 179 25.62 2.99 -30.65
CA GLU A 179 25.22 3.51 -31.97
C GLU A 179 23.77 3.09 -32.26
N CYS A 180 22.93 4.08 -32.57
CA CYS A 180 21.54 3.88 -32.96
C CYS A 180 21.52 3.27 -34.37
N GLN A 181 21.20 1.98 -34.45
CA GLN A 181 21.05 1.26 -35.72
C GLN A 181 19.73 1.67 -36.39
N LYS A 182 19.79 1.92 -37.69
CA LYS A 182 18.64 2.32 -38.52
C LYS A 182 17.55 1.25 -38.58
#